data_AF-A0A1J3JJN1-F1
#
_entry.id   AF-A0A1J3JJN1-F1
#
_cell.length_a   1.000
_cell.length_b   1.000
_cell.length_c   1.000
_cell.angle_alpha   90.00
_cell.angle_beta   90.00
_cell.angle_gamma   90.00
#
_symmetry.space_group_name_H-M   'P 1'
#
loop_
_entity.id
_entity.type
_entity.pdbx_description
1 polymer ?
#
loop_
_entity_poly.entity_id
_entity_poly.type
_entity_poly.pdbx_seq_one_letter_code
_entity_poly.pdbx_strand_id
1 'polypeptide(L)'
;MKPLASVWGALLNGCRTHKNVELGELAVKNLLELEKGNDDEEEAALVQLSNIYLNVQRNAEASKTRQMIGQRGIRKAPGCSVLEVDGNVSKFVSGDMSHPKLLQIHTMIHLLSVDALQIL
;
A
#
# COMPACT_ATOMS: atom_id res chain seq x y z
N MET A 1 17.52 -26.88 5.52
CA MET A 1 16.41 -26.71 4.55
C MET A 1 16.30 -25.23 4.20
N LYS A 2 15.96 -24.88 2.95
CA LYS A 2 15.64 -23.49 2.59
C LYS A 2 14.19 -23.18 3.02
N PRO A 3 13.89 -21.98 3.55
CA PRO A 3 12.52 -21.62 3.90
C PRO A 3 11.63 -21.50 2.65
N LEU A 4 10.35 -21.81 2.81
CA LEU A 4 9.34 -21.63 1.77
C LEU A 4 8.97 -20.14 1.62
N ALA A 5 8.41 -19.76 0.46
CA ALA A 5 7.91 -18.40 0.22
C ALA A 5 6.91 -17.95 1.29
N SER A 6 6.03 -18.84 1.75
CA SER A 6 5.08 -18.58 2.83
C SER A 6 5.74 -18.17 4.16
N VAL A 7 6.91 -18.72 4.46
CA VAL A 7 7.68 -18.38 5.68
C VAL A 7 8.24 -16.96 5.56
N TRP A 8 8.80 -16.61 4.40
CA TRP A 8 9.28 -15.25 4.15
C TRP A 8 8.15 -14.23 4.10
N GLY A 9 6.99 -14.58 3.53
CA GLY A 9 5.79 -13.75 3.54
C GLY A 9 5.28 -13.48 4.96
N ALA A 10 5.24 -14.52 5.81
CA ALA A 10 4.89 -14.37 7.22
C ALA A 10 5.87 -13.46 7.97
N LEU A 11 7.18 -13.65 7.75
CA LEU A 11 8.21 -12.80 8.34
C LEU A 11 8.06 -11.34 7.88
N LEU A 12 7.83 -11.10 6.59
CA LEU A 12 7.64 -9.78 6.02
C LEU A 12 6.44 -9.05 6.65
N ASN A 13 5.33 -9.76 6.86
CA ASN A 13 4.17 -9.20 7.55
C ASN A 13 4.49 -8.86 9.02
N GLY A 14 5.26 -9.71 9.72
CA GLY A 14 5.76 -9.41 11.07
C GLY A 14 6.64 -8.16 11.09
N CYS A 15 7.53 -8.02 10.10
CA CYS A 15 8.40 -6.85 9.94
C CYS A 15 7.60 -5.56 9.75
N ARG A 16 6.48 -5.61 9.02
CA ARG A 16 5.54 -4.48 8.87
C ARG A 16 4.91 -4.07 10.18
N THR A 17 4.45 -5.03 10.97
CA THR A 17 3.82 -4.78 12.28
C THR A 17 4.83 -4.20 13.27
N HIS A 18 6.04 -4.75 13.31
CA HIS A 18 7.09 -4.36 14.25
C HIS A 18 8.06 -3.29 13.72
N LYS A 19 7.79 -2.75 12.52
CA LYS A 19 8.59 -1.69 11.87
C LYS A 19 10.07 -2.06 11.69
N ASN A 20 10.38 -3.34 11.52
CA ASN A 20 11.75 -3.81 11.30
C ASN A 20 12.10 -3.77 9.80
N VAL A 21 12.82 -2.72 9.40
CA VAL A 21 13.14 -2.50 8.00
C VAL A 21 14.18 -3.49 7.47
N GLU A 22 15.23 -3.75 8.24
CA GLU A 22 16.35 -4.61 7.83
C GLU A 22 15.88 -6.05 7.54
N LEU A 23 15.09 -6.64 8.44
CA LEU A 23 14.50 -7.96 8.22
C LEU A 23 13.44 -7.95 7.11
N GLY A 24 12.73 -6.83 6.92
CA GLY A 24 11.80 -6.65 5.81
C GLY A 24 12.51 -6.69 4.45
N GLU A 25 13.62 -5.97 4.32
CA GLU A 25 14.47 -5.98 3.11
C GLU A 25 15.03 -7.37 2.82
N LEU A 26 15.50 -8.08 3.87
CA LEU A 26 15.97 -9.46 3.75
C LEU A 26 14.85 -10.40 3.26
N ALA A 27 13.66 -10.30 3.84
CA ALA A 27 12.53 -11.14 3.46
C ALA A 27 12.11 -10.89 2.00
N VAL A 28 12.05 -9.63 1.57
CA VAL A 28 11.72 -9.27 0.19
C VAL A 28 12.77 -9.80 -0.78
N LYS A 29 14.07 -9.67 -0.46
CA LYS A 29 15.13 -10.22 -1.31
C LYS A 29 14.94 -11.73 -1.55
N ASN A 30 14.66 -12.49 -0.50
CA ASN A 30 14.44 -13.93 -0.62
C ASN A 30 13.15 -14.26 -1.38
N LEU A 31 12.07 -13.48 -1.20
CA LEU A 31 10.83 -13.66 -1.96
C LEU A 31 11.04 -13.42 -3.46
N LEU A 32 11.75 -12.35 -3.83
CA LEU A 32 12.06 -12.06 -5.24
C LEU A 32 12.93 -13.15 -5.89
N GLU A 33 13.79 -13.81 -5.12
CA GLU A 33 14.58 -14.95 -5.63
C GLU A 33 13.73 -16.21 -5.79
N LEU A 34 12.80 -16.49 -4.86
CA LEU A 34 11.96 -17.69 -4.85
C LEU A 34 10.81 -17.62 -5.86
N GLU A 35 10.16 -16.46 -5.96
CA GLU A 35 8.99 -16.21 -6.81
C GLU A 35 9.39 -15.62 -8.17
N LYS A 36 10.64 -15.84 -8.59
CA LYS A 36 11.17 -15.22 -9.81
C LYS A 36 10.32 -15.58 -11.03
N GLY A 37 9.80 -14.56 -11.71
CA GLY A 37 8.91 -14.72 -12.87
C GLY A 37 7.43 -14.91 -12.51
N ASN A 38 7.09 -14.85 -11.22
CA ASN A 38 5.73 -14.68 -10.72
C ASN A 38 5.54 -13.19 -10.36
N ASP A 39 5.21 -12.41 -11.38
CA ASP A 39 5.09 -10.96 -11.33
C ASP A 39 4.17 -10.46 -10.19
N ASP A 40 3.07 -11.19 -9.92
CA ASP A 40 2.08 -10.83 -8.88
C ASP A 40 2.65 -10.96 -7.46
N GLU A 41 3.44 -11.99 -7.18
CA GLU A 41 4.08 -12.22 -5.88
C GLU A 41 5.30 -11.32 -5.67
N GLU A 42 6.10 -11.10 -6.72
CA GLU A 42 7.19 -10.13 -6.69
C GLU A 42 6.67 -8.72 -6.38
N GLU A 43 5.57 -8.30 -7.03
CA GLU A 43 4.91 -7.02 -6.74
C GLU A 43 4.39 -6.99 -5.30
N ALA A 44 3.70 -8.04 -4.85
CA ALA A 44 3.15 -8.10 -3.50
C ALA A 44 4.23 -7.88 -2.42
N ALA A 45 5.40 -8.51 -2.58
CA ALA A 45 6.53 -8.33 -1.68
C ALA A 45 7.03 -6.87 -1.68
N LEU A 46 7.19 -6.26 -2.86
CA LEU A 46 7.63 -4.86 -3.00
C LEU A 46 6.62 -3.85 -2.43
N VAL A 47 5.32 -4.10 -2.59
CA VAL A 47 4.26 -3.29 -1.99
C VAL A 47 4.36 -3.33 -0.46
N GLN A 48 4.56 -4.52 0.13
CA GLN A 48 4.73 -4.63 1.58
C GLN A 48 6.00 -3.91 2.06
N LEU A 49 7.10 -3.97 1.30
CA LEU A 49 8.32 -3.23 1.62
C LEU A 49 8.09 -1.71 1.62
N SER A 50 7.37 -1.20 0.61
CA SER A 50 6.99 0.22 0.55
C SER A 50 6.18 0.62 1.79
N ASN A 51 5.25 -0.23 2.23
CA ASN A 51 4.46 0.04 3.43
C ASN A 51 5.31 0.00 4.72
N ILE A 52 6.31 -0.89 4.81
CA ILE A 52 7.28 -0.90 5.91
C ILE A 52 8.00 0.45 5.98
N TYR A 53 8.51 0.95 4.85
CA TYR A 53 9.16 2.26 4.79
C TYR A 53 8.23 3.40 5.22
N LEU A 54 6.97 3.40 4.80
CA LEU A 54 5.99 4.41 5.22
C LEU A 54 5.75 4.39 6.73
N ASN A 55 5.65 3.21 7.35
CA ASN A 55 5.44 3.06 8.79
C ASN A 55 6.56 3.66 9.67
N VAL A 56 7.75 3.85 9.08
CA VAL A 56 8.91 4.48 9.71
C VAL A 56 9.27 5.84 9.08
N GLN A 57 8.34 6.46 8.35
CA GLN A 57 8.50 7.78 7.72
C GLN A 57 9.63 7.88 6.68
N ARG A 58 10.10 6.74 6.15
CA ARG A 58 11.08 6.67 5.04
C ARG A 58 10.38 6.85 3.70
N ASN A 59 9.77 8.02 3.52
CA ASN A 59 8.88 8.32 2.39
C ASN A 59 9.60 8.27 1.03
N ALA A 60 10.89 8.63 1.00
CA ALA A 60 11.69 8.62 -0.24
C ALA A 60 11.90 7.18 -0.76
N GLU A 61 12.26 6.25 0.12
CA GLU A 61 12.43 4.84 -0.19
C GLU A 61 11.09 4.20 -0.58
N ALA A 62 10.03 4.48 0.17
CA ALA A 62 8.68 4.04 -0.18
C ALA A 62 8.28 4.48 -1.61
N SER A 63 8.60 5.73 -1.96
CA SER A 63 8.29 6.31 -3.27
C SER A 63 9.13 5.68 -4.38
N LYS A 64 10.43 5.47 -4.14
CA LYS A 64 11.31 4.76 -5.08
C LYS A 64 10.84 3.33 -5.34
N THR A 65 10.46 2.59 -4.29
CA THR A 65 9.91 1.25 -4.43
C THR A 65 8.62 1.24 -5.26
N ARG A 66 7.69 2.17 -5.01
CA ARG A 66 6.46 2.29 -5.79
C ARG A 66 6.69 2.69 -7.24
N GLN A 67 7.66 3.55 -7.51
CA GLN A 67 8.04 3.92 -8.87
C GLN A 67 8.58 2.71 -9.62
N MET A 68 9.43 1.91 -8.99
CA MET A 68 9.95 0.66 -9.58
C MET A 68 8.83 -0.32 -9.92
N ILE A 69 7.84 -0.49 -9.03
CA ILE A 69 6.65 -1.31 -9.30
C ILE A 69 5.91 -0.77 -10.53
N GLY A 70 5.61 0.54 -10.56
CA GLY A 70 4.89 1.15 -11.69
C GLY A 70 5.62 1.07 -13.03
N GLN A 71 6.96 1.06 -13.02
CA GLN A 71 7.79 0.89 -14.22
C GLN A 71 7.77 -0.53 -14.78
N ARG A 72 7.53 -1.56 -13.94
CA ARG A 72 7.42 -2.95 -14.40
C ARG A 72 6.13 -3.23 -15.19
N GLY A 73 5.21 -2.25 -15.28
CA GLY A 73 3.96 -2.38 -16.04
C GLY A 73 2.88 -3.22 -15.34
N ILE A 74 3.26 -3.92 -14.27
CA ILE A 74 2.35 -4.66 -13.41
C ILE A 74 1.63 -3.65 -12.53
N ARG A 75 0.33 -3.46 -12.79
CA ARG A 75 -0.53 -2.62 -11.95
C ARG A 75 -1.66 -3.50 -11.47
N LYS A 76 -1.70 -3.78 -10.17
CA LYS A 76 -2.95 -4.24 -9.55
C LYS A 76 -4.06 -3.24 -9.90
N ALA A 77 -5.24 -3.77 -10.22
CA ALA A 77 -6.41 -2.93 -10.43
C ALA A 77 -6.56 -2.02 -9.21
N PRO A 78 -6.68 -0.69 -9.41
CA PRO A 78 -6.79 0.22 -8.28
C PRO A 78 -8.02 -0.14 -7.46
N GLY A 79 -7.91 0.01 -6.14
CA GLY A 79 -9.07 -0.08 -5.26
C GLY A 79 -10.13 0.92 -5.75
N CYS A 80 -11.36 0.44 -5.96
CA CYS A 80 -12.47 1.25 -6.40
C CYS A 80 -13.61 1.10 -5.38
N SER A 81 -14.26 2.20 -5.04
CA SER A 81 -15.52 2.21 -4.29
C SER A 81 -16.53 3.06 -5.03
N VAL A 82 -17.80 2.83 -4.73
CA VAL A 82 -18.93 3.54 -5.34
C VAL A 82 -19.90 3.91 -4.24
N LEU A 83 -20.43 5.14 -4.31
CA LEU A 83 -21.51 5.63 -3.46
C LEU A 83 -22.67 6.06 -4.34
N GLU A 84 -23.87 5.59 -4.01
CA GLU A 84 -25.11 6.01 -4.65
C GLU A 84 -25.99 6.76 -3.66
N VAL A 85 -26.41 7.97 -4.02
CA VAL A 85 -27.32 8.81 -3.23
C VAL A 85 -28.35 9.42 -4.16
N ASP A 86 -29.63 9.20 -3.87
CA ASP A 86 -30.76 9.70 -4.67
C ASP A 86 -30.63 9.38 -6.17
N GLY A 87 -30.16 8.18 -6.50
CA GLY A 87 -29.92 7.73 -7.88
C GLY A 87 -28.67 8.33 -8.55
N ASN A 88 -27.90 9.17 -7.85
CA ASN A 88 -26.63 9.69 -8.35
C ASN A 88 -25.45 8.82 -7.89
N VAL A 89 -24.69 8.30 -8.84
CA VAL A 89 -23.54 7.42 -8.59
C VAL A 89 -22.24 8.22 -8.62
N SER A 90 -21.49 8.19 -7.52
CA SER A 90 -20.12 8.72 -7.43
C SER A 90 -19.14 7.57 -7.31
N LYS A 91 -18.15 7.51 -8.20
CA LYS A 91 -17.07 6.52 -8.18
C LYS A 91 -15.82 7.14 -7.57
N PHE A 92 -15.15 6.38 -6.71
CA PHE A 92 -13.88 6.75 -6.10
C PHE A 92 -12.84 5.70 -6.47
N VAL A 93 -11.78 6.12 -7.14
CA VAL A 93 -10.65 5.25 -7.51
C VAL A 93 -9.44 5.64 -6.69
N SER A 94 -8.72 4.67 -6.15
CA SER A 94 -7.53 4.92 -5.34
C SER A 94 -6.50 5.74 -6.13
N GLY A 95 -6.09 6.88 -5.56
CA GLY A 95 -5.16 7.82 -6.18
C GLY A 95 -5.76 8.74 -7.26
N ASP A 96 -7.07 8.66 -7.53
CA ASP A 96 -7.75 9.58 -8.45
C ASP A 96 -7.99 10.94 -7.79
N MET A 97 -7.58 12.00 -8.48
CA MET A 97 -7.70 13.40 -8.07
C MET A 97 -8.63 14.20 -8.99
N SER A 98 -9.36 13.53 -9.90
CA SER A 98 -10.23 14.17 -10.90
C SER A 98 -11.65 14.45 -10.41
N HIS A 99 -12.02 13.97 -9.22
CA HIS A 99 -13.38 14.11 -8.71
C HIS A 99 -13.78 15.59 -8.58
N PRO A 100 -14.90 16.07 -9.17
CA PRO A 100 -15.26 17.49 -9.16
C PRO A 100 -15.41 18.10 -7.77
N LYS A 101 -15.77 17.27 -6.78
CA LYS A 101 -15.95 17.65 -5.37
C LYS A 101 -14.77 17.26 -4.47
N LEU A 102 -13.60 16.94 -5.03
CA LEU A 102 -12.44 16.43 -4.29
C LEU A 102 -12.14 17.27 -3.04
N LEU A 103 -12.04 18.60 -3.19
CA LEU A 103 -11.76 19.51 -2.08
C LEU A 103 -12.81 19.41 -0.96
N GLN A 104 -14.10 19.37 -1.32
CA GLN A 104 -15.20 19.30 -0.34
C GLN A 104 -15.16 17.99 0.43
N ILE A 105 -14.88 16.88 -0.26
CA ILE A 105 -14.73 15.55 0.35
C ILE A 105 -13.57 15.55 1.34
N HIS A 106 -12.39 16.06 0.94
CA HIS A 106 -11.23 16.14 1.83
C HIS A 106 -11.46 17.05 3.03
N THR A 107 -12.11 18.20 2.84
CA THR A 107 -12.49 19.09 3.94
C THR A 107 -13.43 18.40 4.92
N MET A 108 -14.44 17.67 4.43
CA MET A 108 -15.36 16.93 5.29
C MET A 108 -14.64 15.81 6.06
N ILE A 109 -13.78 15.04 5.39
CA ILE A 109 -12.96 14.02 6.06
C ILE A 109 -12.09 14.66 7.14
N HIS A 110 -11.47 15.81 6.85
CA HIS A 110 -10.65 16.52 7.83
C HIS A 110 -11.47 16.96 9.05
N LEU A 111 -12.65 17.56 8.83
CA LEU A 111 -13.56 17.96 9.91
C LEU A 111 -13.95 16.76 10.79
N LEU A 112 -14.39 15.65 10.17
CA LEU A 112 -14.76 14.42 10.89
C LEU A 112 -13.57 13.80 11.65
N SER A 113 -12.36 13.97 11.14
CA SER A 113 -11.13 13.46 11.79
C SER A 113 -10.70 14.34 12.97
N VAL A 114 -11.02 15.63 12.94
CA VAL A 114 -10.70 16.60 14.01
C VAL A 114 -11.74 16.52 15.13
N ASP A 115 -13.01 16.31 14.82
CA ASP A 115 -14.07 16.15 15.82
C ASP A 115 -13.89 14.87 16.67
N ALA A 116 -13.23 13.84 16.12
CA ALA A 116 -12.86 12.64 16.85
C ALA A 116 -11.82 12.88 17.97
N LEU A 117 -11.11 14.02 17.96
CA LEU A 117 -10.12 14.39 18.98
C LEU A 117 -10.68 15.33 20.07
N GLN A 118 -11.94 15.76 19.99
CA GLN A 118 -12.59 16.57 21.03
C GLN A 118 -13.47 15.74 21.99
N ILE A 119 -13.56 14.42 21.80
CA ILE A 119 -14.35 13.49 22.64
C ILE A 119 -13.44 12.55 23.48
N LEU A 120 -12.12 12.77 23.47
CA LEU A 120 -11.14 12.18 24.39
C LEU A 120 -10.47 13.28 25.22
#